data_AF-A0A9D4WGD2-F1
#
_entry.id   AF-A0A9D4WGD2-F1
#
_cell.length_a   1.000
_cell.length_b   1.000
_cell.length_c   1.000
_cell.angle_alpha   90.00
_cell.angle_beta   90.00
_cell.angle_gamma   90.00
#
_symmetry.space_group_name_H-M   'P 1'
#
loop_
_entity.id
_entity.type
_entity.pdbx_description
1 polymer ?
#
loop_
_entity_poly.entity_id
_entity_poly.type
_entity_poly.pdbx_seq_one_letter_code
_entity_poly.pdbx_strand_id
1 'polypeptide(L)'
;MSAHGGQRINAVDSGETLNLVSDVTKVKTSLSVVKDRLLKGQIFPGCGEECRNCQAAENGCDSLRRGIQQLIDEGCLQFDQARPMKNDVSTPIGSITISGHKFLGCPIPCSVLLTRLEHINTLSKDTEVIGSRDATISGSRNGHTPIMIWYTLQKKGLVGLENEVCKCITNAPYLHQKLRDAGIGTMLNEFSNTVVFERPLDSEFARRWNLAHEGNISHVVVMQHVTIQMLDSFVDEFIQKRAAWFHRGGGKPMCIAEEIGVENCTCISHN
;
A
#
# COMPACT_ATOMS: atom_id res chain seq x y z
N MET A 1 -10.52 5.49 -19.69
CA MET A 1 -9.82 5.76 -18.41
C MET A 1 -10.85 5.70 -17.31
N SER A 2 -10.73 4.78 -16.38
CA SER A 2 -11.63 4.74 -15.21
C SER A 2 -11.38 5.97 -14.36
N ALA A 3 -12.46 6.67 -13.98
CA ALA A 3 -12.39 7.81 -13.07
C ALA A 3 -11.74 7.38 -11.74
N HIS A 4 -11.06 8.31 -11.09
CA HIS A 4 -10.35 8.11 -9.82
C HIS A 4 -11.26 7.78 -8.61
N GLY A 5 -12.54 7.47 -8.81
CA GLY A 5 -13.53 7.19 -7.75
C GLY A 5 -14.39 5.93 -7.94
N GLY A 6 -14.08 5.03 -8.89
CA GLY A 6 -14.87 3.81 -9.07
C GLY A 6 -14.89 2.93 -7.80
N GLN A 7 -16.05 2.33 -7.48
CA GLN A 7 -16.33 1.44 -6.33
C GLN A 7 -15.33 0.30 -6.03
N ARG A 8 -14.31 0.09 -6.88
CA ARG A 8 -13.29 -0.96 -6.73
C ARG A 8 -11.90 -0.44 -6.42
N ILE A 9 -11.71 0.87 -6.33
CA ILE A 9 -10.42 1.47 -6.00
C ILE A 9 -10.27 1.36 -4.48
N ASN A 10 -9.38 0.47 -4.01
CA ASN A 10 -9.08 0.16 -2.60
C ASN A 10 -9.91 -0.93 -1.90
N ALA A 11 -10.64 -1.80 -2.61
CA ALA A 11 -11.23 -2.97 -1.96
C ALA A 11 -10.10 -3.91 -1.44
N VAL A 12 -9.94 -3.99 -0.12
CA VAL A 12 -9.18 -5.03 0.56
C VAL A 12 -10.17 -6.12 0.95
N ASP A 13 -9.88 -7.35 0.53
CA ASP A 13 -10.68 -8.52 0.85
C ASP A 13 -10.61 -8.77 2.37
N SER A 14 -11.72 -8.58 3.08
CA SER A 14 -11.80 -8.48 4.55
C SER A 14 -11.77 -9.84 5.27
N GLY A 15 -10.83 -10.71 4.92
CA GLY A 15 -10.70 -12.05 5.50
C GLY A 15 -9.26 -12.36 5.92
N GLU A 16 -8.75 -11.71 6.96
CA GLU A 16 -7.33 -11.82 7.36
C GLU A 16 -7.16 -12.59 8.67
N THR A 17 -7.16 -13.92 8.60
CA THR A 17 -6.71 -14.80 9.71
C THR A 17 -5.19 -15.01 9.61
N LEU A 18 -4.43 -14.75 10.68
CA LEU A 18 -2.99 -15.06 10.76
C LEU A 18 -2.79 -16.59 10.63
N ASN A 19 -1.97 -17.03 9.66
CA ASN A 19 -1.69 -18.45 9.42
C ASN A 19 -0.35 -18.82 10.06
N LEU A 20 -0.36 -18.92 11.40
CA LEU A 20 0.83 -19.25 12.17
C LEU A 20 1.34 -20.66 11.87
N VAL A 21 2.66 -20.79 11.73
CA VAL A 21 3.35 -22.08 11.58
C VAL A 21 3.41 -22.77 12.95
N SER A 22 2.81 -23.95 13.04
CA SER A 22 2.81 -24.77 14.25
C SER A 22 3.94 -25.81 14.32
N ASP A 23 4.69 -26.00 13.24
CA ASP A 23 5.71 -27.05 13.13
C ASP A 23 7.00 -26.48 12.53
N VAL A 24 8.12 -26.66 13.21
CA VAL A 24 9.45 -26.19 12.80
C VAL A 24 9.85 -26.71 11.40
N THR A 25 9.35 -27.87 11.00
CA THR A 25 9.60 -28.44 9.65
C THR A 25 8.95 -27.63 8.54
N LYS A 26 7.94 -26.82 8.85
CA LYS A 26 7.24 -25.93 7.91
C LYS A 26 7.85 -24.52 7.86
N VAL A 27 8.87 -24.24 8.69
CA VAL A 27 9.58 -22.95 8.66
C VAL A 27 10.42 -22.90 7.39
N LYS A 28 10.07 -21.98 6.47
CA LYS A 28 10.78 -21.79 5.20
C LYS A 28 12.12 -21.06 5.36
N THR A 29 12.24 -20.19 6.36
CA THR A 29 13.50 -19.50 6.67
C THR A 29 14.51 -20.52 7.19
N SER A 30 15.75 -20.48 6.68
CA SER A 30 16.79 -21.41 7.14
C SER A 30 16.95 -21.36 8.66
N LEU A 31 16.95 -22.52 9.33
CA LEU A 31 17.11 -22.60 10.78
C LEU A 31 18.46 -22.04 11.25
N SER A 32 19.46 -21.97 10.37
CA SER A 32 20.74 -21.30 10.65
C SER A 32 20.57 -19.78 10.86
N VAL A 33 19.71 -19.15 10.05
CA VAL A 33 19.38 -17.72 10.18
C VAL A 33 18.54 -17.49 11.43
N VAL A 34 17.55 -18.35 11.68
CA VAL A 34 16.74 -18.28 12.91
C VAL A 34 17.63 -18.39 14.15
N LYS A 35 18.56 -19.36 14.15
CA LYS A 35 19.55 -19.55 15.22
C LYS A 35 20.39 -18.29 15.49
N ASP A 36 20.95 -17.68 14.44
CA ASP A 36 21.76 -16.47 14.56
C ASP A 36 20.96 -15.32 15.21
N ARG A 37 19.69 -15.15 14.81
CA ARG A 37 18.81 -14.12 15.38
C ARG A 37 18.46 -14.39 16.83
N LEU A 38 18.14 -15.63 17.19
CA LEU A 38 17.84 -16.02 18.57
C LEU A 38 19.05 -15.82 19.48
N LEU A 39 20.24 -16.26 19.06
CA LEU A 39 21.48 -16.08 19.82
C LEU A 39 21.84 -14.60 20.01
N LYS A 40 21.67 -13.75 18.98
CA LYS A 40 21.82 -12.29 19.10
C LYS A 40 20.83 -11.67 20.08
N GLY A 41 19.63 -12.24 20.17
CA GLY A 41 18.61 -11.90 21.17
C GLY A 41 18.83 -12.53 22.55
N GLN A 42 19.95 -13.22 22.78
CA GLN A 42 20.23 -13.98 24.01
C GLN A 42 19.20 -15.08 24.32
N ILE A 43 18.49 -15.57 23.30
CA ILE A 43 17.56 -16.70 23.40
C ILE A 43 18.30 -17.95 22.92
N PHE A 44 18.38 -18.97 23.78
CA PHE A 44 19.07 -20.21 23.43
C PHE A 44 18.17 -21.10 22.54
N PRO A 45 18.56 -21.38 21.27
CA PRO A 45 17.69 -22.10 20.34
C PRO A 45 17.89 -23.62 20.37
N GLY A 46 18.60 -24.15 21.38
CA GLY A 46 18.93 -25.56 21.53
C GLY A 46 20.37 -25.96 21.15
N CYS A 47 21.10 -25.12 20.40
CA CYS A 47 22.54 -25.30 20.21
C CYS A 47 23.29 -23.96 20.07
N GLY A 48 24.57 -23.95 20.44
CA GLY A 48 25.43 -22.75 20.39
C GLY A 48 25.93 -22.39 18.99
N GLU A 49 26.49 -21.19 18.84
CA GLU A 49 26.93 -20.57 17.58
C GLU A 49 27.77 -21.52 16.70
N GLU A 50 28.84 -22.08 17.26
CA GLU A 50 29.83 -22.97 16.63
C GLU A 50 29.41 -24.47 16.61
N CYS A 51 28.12 -24.77 16.45
CA CYS A 51 27.63 -26.16 16.47
C CYS A 51 28.05 -26.93 15.21
N ARG A 52 29.00 -27.87 15.34
CA ARG A 52 29.50 -28.72 14.25
C ARG A 52 28.39 -29.52 13.54
N ASN A 53 27.38 -29.98 14.28
CA ASN A 53 26.26 -30.73 13.69
C ASN A 53 25.37 -29.85 12.80
N CYS A 54 25.32 -28.54 13.05
CA CYS A 54 24.63 -27.61 12.15
C CYS A 54 25.43 -27.32 10.89
N GLN A 55 26.76 -27.46 10.92
CA GLN A 55 27.61 -27.31 9.72
C GLN A 55 27.44 -28.50 8.77
N ALA A 56 27.12 -29.68 9.30
CA ALA A 56 26.93 -30.91 8.52
C ALA A 56 25.49 -31.13 8.03
N ALA A 57 24.50 -30.39 8.54
CA ALA A 57 23.08 -30.59 8.23
C ALA A 57 22.48 -29.35 7.55
N GLU A 58 21.87 -29.55 6.37
CA GLU A 58 21.33 -28.48 5.51
C GLU A 58 20.27 -27.61 6.20
N ASN A 59 19.53 -28.16 7.15
CA ASN A 59 18.45 -27.48 7.89
C ASN A 59 18.65 -27.58 9.41
N GLY A 60 19.89 -27.51 9.88
CA GLY A 60 20.21 -27.49 11.32
C GLY A 60 20.12 -28.85 12.01
N CYS A 61 20.77 -28.97 13.17
CA CYS A 61 20.82 -30.22 13.95
C CYS A 61 19.54 -30.48 14.76
N ASP A 62 19.37 -31.71 15.24
CA ASP A 62 18.16 -32.11 15.99
C ASP A 62 17.92 -31.29 17.26
N SER A 63 18.99 -30.84 17.91
CA SER A 63 18.87 -29.99 19.09
C SER A 63 18.35 -28.59 18.73
N LEU A 64 18.76 -28.06 17.57
CA LEU A 64 18.25 -26.78 17.05
C LEU A 64 16.78 -26.89 16.66
N ARG A 65 16.38 -27.97 15.99
CA ARG A 65 14.99 -28.20 15.58
C ARG A 65 14.07 -28.33 16.78
N ARG A 66 14.45 -29.13 17.78
CA ARG A 66 13.68 -29.28 19.02
C ARG A 66 13.59 -27.98 19.82
N GLY A 67 14.68 -27.23 19.94
CA GLY A 67 14.67 -25.95 20.64
C GLY A 67 13.77 -24.92 19.96
N ILE A 68 13.83 -24.82 18.63
CA ILE A 68 12.92 -23.92 17.88
C ILE A 68 11.46 -24.39 17.97
N GLN A 69 11.18 -25.70 17.89
CA GLN A 69 9.82 -26.23 18.07
C GLN A 69 9.28 -25.88 19.46
N GLN A 70 10.07 -26.05 20.51
CA GLN A 70 9.67 -25.71 21.87
C GLN A 70 9.32 -24.22 22.01
N LEU A 71 10.12 -23.33 21.40
CA LEU A 71 9.82 -21.88 21.40
C LEU A 71 8.53 -21.54 20.63
N ILE A 72 8.19 -22.31 19.58
CA ILE A 72 6.91 -22.21 18.87
C ILE A 72 5.76 -22.66 19.78
N ASP A 73 5.90 -23.82 20.42
CA ASP A 73 4.88 -24.41 21.28
C ASP A 73 4.58 -23.54 22.52
N GLU A 74 5.61 -22.90 23.07
CA GLU A 74 5.52 -21.96 24.19
C GLU A 74 5.01 -20.56 23.76
N GLY A 75 4.86 -20.31 22.46
CA GLY A 75 4.46 -19.02 21.91
C GLY A 75 5.53 -17.92 22.03
N CYS A 76 6.74 -18.26 22.46
CA CYS A 76 7.88 -17.33 22.53
C CYS A 76 8.46 -16.99 21.15
N LEU A 77 8.22 -17.84 20.15
CA LEU A 77 8.65 -17.64 18.77
C LEU A 77 7.53 -18.03 17.81
N GLN A 78 6.90 -17.04 17.18
CA GLN A 78 5.86 -17.28 16.19
C GLN A 78 6.39 -16.98 14.79
N PHE A 79 6.18 -17.92 13.86
CA PHE A 79 6.38 -17.68 12.44
C PHE A 79 5.03 -17.56 11.77
N ASP A 80 4.79 -16.46 11.09
CA ASP A 80 3.68 -16.39 10.14
C ASP A 80 4.11 -17.03 8.82
N GLN A 81 3.21 -17.75 8.17
CA GLN A 81 3.47 -18.17 6.80
C GLN A 81 3.49 -16.91 5.94
N ALA A 82 4.66 -16.59 5.39
CA ALA A 82 4.74 -15.61 4.32
C ALA A 82 3.74 -16.04 3.24
N ARG A 83 2.63 -15.30 3.13
CA ARG A 83 1.71 -15.46 2.01
C ARG A 83 2.59 -15.31 0.78
N PRO A 84 2.46 -16.18 -0.24
CA PRO A 84 3.05 -15.84 -1.51
C PRO A 84 2.54 -14.43 -1.82
N MET A 85 3.45 -13.47 -1.93
CA MET A 85 3.13 -12.21 -2.57
C MET A 85 2.40 -12.64 -3.85
N LYS A 86 1.23 -12.06 -4.15
CA LYS A 86 0.40 -12.36 -5.33
C LYS A 86 1.10 -11.97 -6.66
N ASN A 87 2.39 -12.26 -6.75
CA ASN A 87 3.28 -12.22 -7.89
C ASN A 87 3.77 -13.63 -8.25
N ASP A 88 3.28 -14.68 -7.59
CA ASP A 88 3.43 -16.04 -8.10
C ASP A 88 2.73 -16.15 -9.46
N VAL A 89 3.43 -16.72 -10.44
CA VAL A 89 3.05 -16.87 -11.86
C VAL A 89 1.80 -17.76 -12.01
N SER A 90 1.29 -18.33 -10.90
CA SER A 90 0.05 -19.09 -10.77
C SER A 90 -1.23 -18.25 -10.81
N THR A 91 -1.15 -16.92 -10.65
CA THR A 91 -2.30 -16.06 -10.94
C THR A 91 -2.41 -15.83 -12.46
N PRO A 92 -3.61 -15.97 -13.07
CA PRO A 92 -3.80 -15.79 -14.51
C PRO A 92 -3.76 -14.31 -14.93
N ILE A 93 -2.78 -13.55 -14.44
CA ILE A 93 -2.55 -12.16 -14.84
C ILE A 93 -1.95 -12.17 -16.25
N GLY A 94 -2.70 -11.65 -17.22
CA GLY A 94 -2.27 -11.51 -18.61
C GLY A 94 -1.43 -10.26 -18.86
N SER A 95 -1.64 -9.19 -18.08
CA SER A 95 -0.91 -7.93 -18.21
C SER A 95 -0.97 -7.07 -16.94
N ILE A 96 -0.01 -6.15 -16.81
CA ILE A 96 0.10 -5.16 -15.73
C ILE A 96 0.37 -3.80 -16.38
N THR A 97 -0.35 -2.76 -15.95
CA THR A 97 -0.08 -1.38 -16.36
C THR A 97 0.16 -0.50 -15.14
N ILE A 98 1.23 0.29 -15.18
CA ILE A 98 1.63 1.19 -14.10
C ILE A 98 1.79 2.60 -14.66
N SER A 99 1.25 3.61 -13.97
CA SER A 99 1.47 5.02 -14.33
C SER A 99 2.73 5.56 -13.65
N GLY A 100 3.69 6.07 -14.43
CA GLY A 100 4.91 6.68 -13.88
C GLY A 100 4.67 8.07 -13.26
N HIS A 101 3.64 8.78 -13.69
CA HIS A 101 3.30 10.11 -13.18
C HIS A 101 2.44 10.10 -11.89
N LYS A 102 2.11 8.91 -11.36
CA LYS A 102 1.40 8.76 -10.09
C LYS A 102 2.40 8.64 -8.94
N PHE A 103 2.61 7.43 -8.43
CA PHE A 103 3.50 7.20 -7.28
C PHE A 103 4.95 7.62 -7.55
N LEU A 104 5.49 7.19 -8.69
CA LEU A 104 6.89 7.45 -9.04
C LEU A 104 7.16 8.95 -9.24
N GLY A 105 6.15 9.74 -9.64
CA GLY A 105 6.21 11.19 -9.70
C GLY A 105 6.87 11.75 -10.97
N CYS A 106 6.77 11.05 -12.11
CA CYS A 106 7.25 11.62 -13.37
C CYS A 106 6.48 12.90 -13.73
N PRO A 107 7.16 13.97 -14.17
CA PRO A 107 6.54 15.27 -14.47
C PRO A 107 5.71 15.28 -15.77
N ILE A 108 5.78 14.21 -16.55
CA ILE A 108 5.06 14.03 -17.80
C ILE A 108 4.19 12.78 -17.66
N PRO A 109 2.90 12.82 -18.04
CA PRO A 109 2.05 11.64 -18.06
C PRO A 109 2.67 10.50 -18.87
N CYS A 110 3.02 9.43 -18.16
CA CYS A 110 3.59 8.22 -18.73
C CYS A 110 3.10 6.96 -18.04
N SER A 111 3.26 5.82 -18.70
CA SER A 111 2.97 4.49 -18.17
C SER A 111 3.89 3.42 -18.74
N VAL A 112 3.97 2.30 -18.03
CA VAL A 112 4.61 1.06 -18.48
C VAL A 112 3.54 -0.02 -18.54
N LEU A 113 3.44 -0.69 -19.69
CA LEU A 113 2.62 -1.90 -19.87
C LEU A 113 3.56 -3.09 -19.97
N LEU A 114 3.34 -4.10 -19.13
CA LEU A 114 3.96 -5.40 -19.21
C LEU A 114 2.87 -6.43 -19.54
N THR A 115 3.08 -7.25 -20.56
CA THR A 115 2.11 -8.24 -21.01
C THR A 115 2.82 -9.47 -21.55
N ARG A 116 2.11 -10.60 -21.65
CA ARG A 116 2.65 -11.83 -22.22
C ARG A 116 2.89 -11.65 -23.72
N LEU A 117 3.99 -12.23 -24.21
CA LEU A 117 4.41 -12.10 -25.61
C LEU A 117 3.34 -12.62 -26.59
N GLU A 118 2.62 -13.69 -26.22
CA GLU A 118 1.52 -14.23 -27.02
C GLU A 118 0.44 -13.19 -27.33
N HIS A 119 0.10 -12.32 -26.36
CA HIS A 119 -0.89 -11.25 -26.55
C HIS A 119 -0.38 -10.16 -27.49
N ILE A 120 0.92 -9.84 -27.43
CA ILE A 120 1.56 -8.88 -28.35
C ILE A 120 1.54 -9.43 -29.78
N ASN A 121 1.90 -10.71 -29.95
CA ASN A 121 1.97 -11.34 -31.26
C ASN A 121 0.61 -11.39 -31.98
N THR A 122 -0.50 -11.50 -31.23
CA THR A 122 -1.85 -11.41 -31.80
C THR A 122 -2.18 -10.01 -32.33
N LEU A 123 -1.62 -8.98 -31.71
CA LEU A 123 -1.94 -7.57 -32.00
C LEU A 123 -0.94 -6.90 -32.95
N SER A 124 0.29 -7.42 -33.04
CA SER A 124 1.37 -6.81 -33.81
C SER A 124 1.07 -6.85 -35.30
N LYS A 125 1.24 -5.71 -35.98
CA LYS A 125 1.25 -5.63 -37.43
C LYS A 125 2.67 -5.30 -37.89
N ASP A 126 3.10 -5.92 -38.99
CA ASP A 126 4.33 -5.53 -39.65
C ASP A 126 4.13 -4.13 -40.25
N THR A 127 5.06 -3.22 -39.99
CA THR A 127 5.02 -1.85 -40.54
C THR A 127 6.31 -1.60 -41.31
N GLU A 128 6.17 -1.32 -42.61
CA GLU A 128 7.33 -1.16 -43.52
C GLU A 128 8.19 0.07 -43.19
N VAL A 129 7.62 1.07 -42.51
CA VAL A 129 8.23 2.40 -42.34
C VAL A 129 9.27 2.44 -41.21
N ILE A 130 9.19 1.57 -40.21
CA ILE A 130 10.08 1.62 -39.01
C ILE A 130 10.94 0.37 -38.83
N GLY A 131 10.95 -0.55 -39.81
CA GLY A 131 11.74 -1.78 -39.77
C GLY A 131 11.49 -2.66 -38.54
N SER A 132 10.32 -2.51 -37.89
CA SER A 132 9.97 -3.20 -36.66
C SER A 132 8.47 -3.47 -36.58
N ARG A 133 8.08 -4.42 -35.73
CA ARG A 133 6.68 -4.71 -35.43
C ARG A 133 6.12 -3.64 -34.51
N ASP A 134 5.04 -2.98 -34.93
CA ASP A 134 4.31 -2.06 -34.08
C ASP A 134 3.12 -2.78 -33.45
N ALA A 135 3.07 -2.77 -32.13
CA ALA A 135 1.99 -3.30 -31.31
C ALA A 135 1.43 -2.21 -30.38
N THR A 136 1.73 -0.94 -30.64
CA THR A 136 1.33 0.20 -29.84
C THR A 136 0.22 1.01 -30.53
N ILE A 137 -0.67 1.60 -29.74
CA ILE A 137 -1.79 2.41 -30.28
C ILE A 137 -1.27 3.71 -30.92
N SER A 138 -0.23 4.30 -30.33
CA SER A 138 0.40 5.53 -30.80
C SER A 138 1.64 5.22 -31.62
N GLY A 139 1.81 5.84 -32.79
CA GLY A 139 3.04 5.74 -33.57
C GLY A 139 4.23 6.47 -32.89
N SER A 140 4.31 7.79 -33.03
CA SER A 140 5.34 8.59 -32.34
C SER A 140 5.18 8.52 -30.83
N ARG A 141 6.24 8.15 -30.12
CA ARG A 141 6.25 7.98 -28.66
C ARG A 141 7.30 8.89 -28.01
N ASN A 142 7.05 9.28 -26.76
CA ASN A 142 7.93 10.20 -26.04
C ASN A 142 9.18 9.47 -25.52
N GLY A 143 10.32 9.69 -26.17
CA GLY A 143 11.62 9.12 -25.76
C GLY A 143 12.19 9.65 -24.45
N HIS A 144 11.64 10.74 -23.88
CA HIS A 144 12.08 11.26 -22.59
C HIS A 144 11.48 10.49 -21.41
N THR A 145 10.29 9.90 -21.56
CA THR A 145 9.62 9.25 -20.43
C THR A 145 10.37 8.01 -19.90
N PRO A 146 11.00 7.16 -20.73
CA PRO A 146 11.84 6.06 -20.23
C PRO A 146 13.07 6.56 -19.47
N ILE A 147 13.69 7.67 -19.92
CA ILE A 147 14.86 8.27 -19.25
C ILE A 147 14.47 8.79 -17.87
N MET A 148 13.33 9.46 -17.76
CA MET A 148 12.82 9.99 -16.48
C MET A 148 12.46 8.88 -15.50
N ILE A 149 11.82 7.80 -15.99
CA ILE A 149 11.53 6.62 -15.18
C ILE A 149 12.84 5.99 -14.69
N TRP A 150 13.79 5.75 -15.60
CA TRP A 150 15.11 5.19 -15.26
C TRP A 150 15.83 6.04 -14.21
N TYR A 151 15.92 7.35 -14.43
CA TYR A 151 16.55 8.28 -13.48
C TYR A 151 15.92 8.20 -12.10
N THR A 152 14.59 8.17 -12.03
CA THR A 152 13.88 8.13 -10.75
C THR A 152 14.11 6.80 -10.03
N LEU A 153 14.08 5.68 -10.76
CA LEU A 153 14.39 4.35 -10.20
C LEU A 153 15.83 4.26 -9.70
N GLN A 154 16.79 4.78 -10.45
CA GLN A 154 18.21 4.79 -10.04
C GLN A 154 18.43 5.69 -8.82
N LYS A 155 17.82 6.88 -8.81
CA LYS A 155 17.97 7.86 -7.72
C LYS A 155 17.38 7.36 -6.41
N LYS A 156 16.20 6.73 -6.45
CA LYS A 156 15.53 6.23 -5.25
C LYS A 156 16.06 4.86 -4.82
N GLY A 157 16.36 3.99 -5.78
CA GLY A 157 16.64 2.58 -5.52
C GLY A 157 15.47 1.87 -4.85
N LEU A 158 15.66 0.60 -4.51
CA LEU A 158 14.63 -0.18 -3.81
C LEU A 158 14.31 0.41 -2.42
N VAL A 159 15.36 0.65 -1.63
CA VAL A 159 15.23 1.18 -0.25
C VAL A 159 14.54 2.55 -0.22
N GLY A 160 14.84 3.45 -1.16
CA GLY A 160 14.16 4.74 -1.21
C GLY A 160 12.69 4.63 -1.58
N LEU A 161 12.33 3.71 -2.48
CA LEU A 161 10.92 3.43 -2.80
C LEU A 161 10.19 2.81 -1.61
N GLU A 162 10.81 1.85 -0.92
CA GLU A 162 10.26 1.26 0.31
C GLU A 162 10.00 2.34 1.37
N ASN A 163 10.96 3.22 1.61
CA ASN A 163 10.81 4.34 2.55
C ASN A 163 9.66 5.29 2.15
N GLU A 164 9.52 5.60 0.85
CA GLU A 164 8.41 6.42 0.36
C GLU A 164 7.05 5.73 0.57
N VAL A 165 6.95 4.43 0.28
CA VAL A 165 5.74 3.64 0.51
C VAL A 165 5.40 3.61 2.00
N CYS A 166 6.38 3.28 2.86
CA CYS A 166 6.20 3.28 4.31
C CYS A 166 5.72 4.64 4.83
N LYS A 167 6.26 5.74 4.32
CA LYS A 167 5.82 7.09 4.69
C LYS A 167 4.35 7.32 4.31
N CYS A 168 3.94 6.94 3.11
CA CYS A 168 2.54 7.08 2.67
C CYS A 168 1.59 6.23 3.54
N ILE A 169 1.94 4.97 3.78
CA ILE A 169 1.12 4.01 4.56
C ILE A 169 1.09 4.37 6.05
N THR A 170 2.12 5.04 6.58
CA THR A 170 2.14 5.48 8.00
C THR A 170 1.39 6.81 8.19
N ASN A 171 1.50 7.73 7.23
CA ASN A 171 0.86 9.05 7.34
C ASN A 171 -0.65 9.01 7.08
N ALA A 172 -1.17 8.04 6.32
CA ALA A 172 -2.61 7.91 6.08
C ALA A 172 -3.40 7.56 7.36
N PRO A 173 -3.00 6.58 8.19
CA PRO A 173 -3.59 6.35 9.52
C PRO A 173 -3.52 7.58 10.43
N TYR A 174 -2.43 8.36 10.36
CA TYR A 174 -2.32 9.59 11.13
C TYR A 174 -3.41 10.61 10.75
N LEU A 175 -3.59 10.87 9.45
CA LEU A 175 -4.65 11.76 8.96
C LEU A 175 -6.04 11.22 9.34
N HIS A 176 -6.28 9.93 9.13
CA HIS A 176 -7.52 9.27 9.49
C HIS A 176 -7.86 9.44 10.98
N GLN A 177 -6.89 9.20 11.87
CA GLN A 177 -7.10 9.36 13.31
C GLN A 177 -7.41 10.82 13.68
N LYS A 178 -6.67 11.78 13.12
CA LYS A 178 -6.91 13.22 13.34
C LYS A 178 -8.31 13.67 12.93
N LEU A 179 -8.80 13.19 11.79
CA LEU A 179 -10.16 13.49 11.34
C LEU A 179 -11.21 12.85 12.26
N ARG A 180 -10.99 11.60 12.66
CA ARG A 180 -11.88 10.86 13.57
C ARG A 180 -11.97 11.53 14.94
N ASP A 181 -10.84 11.93 15.51
CA ASP A 181 -10.75 12.64 16.80
C ASP A 181 -11.49 13.99 16.74
N ALA A 182 -11.57 14.61 15.57
CA ALA A 182 -12.33 15.84 15.32
C ALA A 182 -13.83 15.62 15.06
N GLY A 183 -14.32 14.37 15.15
CA GLY A 183 -15.71 14.01 14.88
C GLY A 183 -16.12 14.16 13.41
N ILE A 184 -15.15 14.06 12.50
CA ILE A 184 -15.37 14.09 11.05
C ILE A 184 -15.49 12.64 10.57
N GLY A 185 -16.56 12.33 9.83
CA GLY A 185 -16.75 11.01 9.27
C GLY A 185 -15.65 10.69 8.26
N THR A 186 -15.01 9.55 8.42
CA THR A 186 -13.81 9.18 7.65
C THR A 186 -13.63 7.66 7.60
N MET A 187 -13.08 7.19 6.49
CA MET A 187 -12.74 5.79 6.24
C MET A 187 -11.31 5.69 5.70
N LEU A 188 -10.60 4.66 6.16
CA LEU A 188 -9.31 4.25 5.63
C LEU A 188 -9.30 2.73 5.47
N ASN A 189 -9.06 2.26 4.25
CA ASN A 189 -8.84 0.83 3.99
C ASN A 189 -7.44 0.41 4.44
N GLU A 190 -7.30 -0.84 4.88
CA GLU A 190 -6.02 -1.40 5.27
C GLU A 190 -4.99 -1.27 4.13
N PHE A 191 -3.75 -0.92 4.46
CA PHE A 191 -2.66 -0.69 3.50
C PHE A 191 -2.92 0.38 2.42
N SER A 192 -4.03 1.14 2.49
CA SER A 192 -4.27 2.26 1.58
C SER A 192 -3.56 3.51 2.09
N ASN A 193 -3.15 4.36 1.15
CA ASN A 193 -2.71 5.72 1.44
C ASN A 193 -3.80 6.76 1.11
N THR A 194 -5.02 6.33 0.79
CA THR A 194 -6.14 7.21 0.47
C THR A 194 -7.10 7.26 1.65
N VAL A 195 -7.26 8.45 2.23
CA VAL A 195 -8.23 8.70 3.31
C VAL A 195 -9.46 9.36 2.70
N VAL A 196 -10.62 8.74 2.88
CA VAL A 196 -11.92 9.26 2.44
C VAL A 196 -12.61 9.91 3.64
N PHE A 197 -13.26 11.05 3.46
CA PHE A 197 -13.88 11.80 4.55
C PHE A 197 -15.05 12.66 4.09
N GLU A 198 -15.83 13.18 5.04
CA GLU A 198 -16.93 14.12 4.83
C GLU A 198 -16.50 15.28 3.92
N ARG A 199 -17.27 15.53 2.85
CA ARG A 199 -16.96 16.60 1.89
C ARG A 199 -16.97 17.98 2.56
N PRO A 200 -15.90 18.77 2.41
CA PRO A 200 -15.92 20.17 2.81
C PRO A 200 -16.91 21.00 1.98
N LEU A 201 -17.73 21.83 2.64
CA LEU A 201 -18.70 22.71 1.97
C LEU A 201 -18.10 24.07 1.55
N ASP A 202 -16.96 24.46 2.10
CA ASP A 202 -16.23 25.66 1.72
C ASP A 202 -15.44 25.42 0.42
N SER A 203 -15.89 26.06 -0.66
CA SER A 203 -15.28 25.91 -1.98
C SER A 203 -13.85 26.46 -2.06
N GLU A 204 -13.53 27.49 -1.27
CA GLU A 204 -12.19 28.06 -1.23
C GLU A 204 -11.21 27.11 -0.53
N PHE A 205 -11.64 26.43 0.53
CA PHE A 205 -10.89 25.36 1.18
C PHE A 205 -10.64 24.20 0.22
N ALA A 206 -11.70 23.70 -0.44
CA ALA A 206 -11.57 22.60 -1.40
C ALA A 206 -10.63 22.97 -2.56
N ARG A 207 -10.71 24.21 -3.06
CA ARG A 207 -9.82 24.72 -4.12
C ARG A 207 -8.38 24.88 -3.65
N ARG A 208 -8.15 25.42 -2.44
CA ARG A 208 -6.82 25.60 -1.85
C ARG A 208 -6.08 24.28 -1.70
N TRP A 209 -6.78 23.24 -1.23
CA TRP A 209 -6.23 21.92 -1.00
C TRP A 209 -6.38 20.96 -2.19
N ASN A 210 -6.90 21.48 -3.32
CA ASN A 210 -7.12 20.75 -4.57
C ASN A 210 -7.87 19.41 -4.36
N LEU A 211 -8.94 19.44 -3.57
CA LEU A 211 -9.70 18.26 -3.20
C LEU A 211 -10.62 17.82 -4.33
N ALA A 212 -10.59 16.53 -4.66
CA ALA A 212 -11.61 15.90 -5.46
C ALA A 212 -12.77 15.43 -4.57
N HIS A 213 -14.00 15.65 -5.03
CA HIS A 213 -15.21 15.28 -4.31
C HIS A 213 -16.17 14.49 -5.19
N GLU A 214 -16.86 13.52 -4.59
CA GLU A 214 -17.91 12.71 -5.22
C GLU A 214 -19.07 12.61 -4.23
N GLY A 215 -20.27 13.04 -4.61
CA GLY A 215 -21.39 13.13 -3.68
C GLY A 215 -21.06 13.93 -2.42
N ASN A 216 -21.25 13.30 -1.26
CA ASN A 216 -21.00 13.85 0.07
C ASN A 216 -19.61 13.54 0.63
N ILE A 217 -18.72 12.92 -0.17
CA ILE A 217 -17.37 12.57 0.27
C ILE A 217 -16.28 13.32 -0.52
N SER A 218 -15.12 13.43 0.11
CA SER A 218 -13.86 13.87 -0.50
C SER A 218 -12.75 12.92 -0.08
N HIS A 219 -11.61 12.97 -0.77
CA HIS A 219 -10.47 12.13 -0.42
C HIS A 219 -9.15 12.87 -0.52
N VAL A 220 -8.19 12.42 0.28
CA VAL A 220 -6.79 12.82 0.22
C VAL A 220 -5.96 11.58 -0.05
N VAL A 221 -5.18 11.62 -1.12
CA VAL A 221 -4.15 10.62 -1.39
C VAL A 221 -2.85 11.09 -0.73
N VAL A 222 -2.47 10.43 0.37
CA VAL A 222 -1.28 10.77 1.15
C VAL A 222 -0.04 10.27 0.40
N MET A 223 0.66 11.20 -0.24
CA MET A 223 1.83 10.94 -1.07
C MET A 223 3.15 11.30 -0.37
N GLN A 224 4.29 10.90 -0.95
CA GLN A 224 5.61 11.01 -0.32
C GLN A 224 6.04 12.44 0.07
N HIS A 225 5.50 13.46 -0.59
CA HIS A 225 5.79 14.87 -0.29
C HIS A 225 4.93 15.44 0.85
N VAL A 226 3.86 14.75 1.23
CA VAL A 226 2.94 15.18 2.28
C VAL A 226 3.61 14.96 3.64
N THR A 227 3.72 16.02 4.44
CA THR A 227 4.30 15.98 5.78
C THR A 227 3.23 16.00 6.87
N ILE A 228 3.59 15.59 8.08
CA ILE A 228 2.71 15.66 9.24
C ILE A 228 2.21 17.09 9.48
N GLN A 229 3.08 18.10 9.32
CA GLN A 229 2.70 19.50 9.48
C GLN A 229 1.68 19.97 8.44
N MET A 230 1.76 19.47 7.20
CA MET A 230 0.75 19.74 6.18
C MET A 230 -0.59 19.11 6.55
N LEU A 231 -0.57 17.88 7.08
CA LEU A 231 -1.77 17.17 7.55
C LEU A 231 -2.41 17.89 8.73
N ASP A 232 -1.61 18.33 9.71
CA ASP A 232 -2.10 19.11 10.84
C ASP A 232 -2.73 20.42 10.37
N SER A 233 -2.03 21.17 9.50
CA SER A 233 -2.54 22.44 8.95
C SER A 233 -3.85 22.23 8.17
N PHE A 234 -3.96 21.13 7.43
CA PHE A 234 -5.15 20.75 6.69
C PHE A 234 -6.33 20.47 7.63
N VAL A 235 -6.12 19.65 8.67
CA VAL A 235 -7.18 19.28 9.62
C VAL A 235 -7.60 20.50 10.44
N ASP A 236 -6.66 21.30 10.93
CA ASP A 236 -6.96 22.49 11.72
C ASP A 236 -7.79 23.51 10.92
N GLU A 237 -7.41 23.77 9.67
CA GLU A 237 -8.18 24.65 8.78
C GLU A 237 -9.56 24.05 8.47
N PHE A 238 -9.64 22.74 8.23
CA PHE A 238 -10.92 22.07 7.99
C PHE A 238 -11.86 22.22 9.20
N ILE A 239 -11.38 21.98 10.42
CA ILE A 239 -12.17 22.14 11.66
C ILE A 239 -12.69 23.56 11.78
N GLN A 240 -11.84 24.57 11.56
CA GLN A 240 -12.23 25.98 11.63
C GLN A 240 -13.32 26.32 10.61
N LYS A 241 -13.17 25.88 9.36
CA LYS A 241 -14.15 26.08 8.30
C LYS A 241 -15.46 25.34 8.58
N ARG A 242 -15.36 24.10 9.06
CA ARG A 242 -16.50 23.26 9.44
C ARG A 242 -17.30 23.87 10.60
N ALA A 243 -16.65 24.43 11.61
CA ALA A 243 -17.31 25.13 12.71
C ALA A 243 -18.11 26.36 12.23
N ALA A 244 -17.58 27.12 11.27
CA ALA A 244 -18.28 28.26 10.69
C ALA A 244 -19.58 27.85 9.96
N TRP A 245 -19.65 26.64 9.39
CA TRP A 245 -20.87 26.10 8.77
C TRP A 245 -21.94 25.81 9.80
N PHE A 246 -21.56 25.19 10.93
CA PHE A 246 -22.48 24.90 12.04
C PHE A 246 -23.07 26.18 12.64
N HIS A 247 -22.26 27.22 12.81
CA HIS A 247 -22.73 28.49 13.38
C HIS A 247 -23.63 29.32 12.47
N ARG A 248 -23.49 29.23 11.14
CA ARG A 248 -24.21 30.09 10.18
C ARG A 248 -25.55 29.53 9.71
N GLY A 249 -25.92 28.29 10.04
CA GLY A 249 -27.16 27.72 9.48
C GLY A 249 -27.69 26.43 10.10
N GLY A 250 -27.32 26.06 11.33
CA GLY A 250 -27.88 24.86 11.98
C GLY A 250 -27.65 23.55 11.22
N GLY A 251 -26.68 23.53 10.29
CA GLY A 251 -26.39 22.36 9.46
C GLY A 251 -26.02 21.18 10.33
N LYS A 252 -26.53 20.00 10.04
CA LYS A 252 -26.07 18.76 10.69
C LYS A 252 -24.92 18.18 9.87
N PRO A 253 -24.00 17.39 10.46
CA PRO A 253 -22.99 16.67 9.69
C PRO A 253 -23.68 15.88 8.57
N MET A 254 -23.16 15.95 7.34
CA MET A 254 -23.75 15.19 6.23
C MET A 254 -23.63 13.70 6.52
N CYS A 255 -24.72 12.96 6.28
CA CYS A 255 -24.63 11.51 6.34
C CYS A 255 -23.79 11.03 5.15
N ILE A 256 -22.75 10.25 5.45
CA ILE A 256 -21.88 9.61 4.45
C ILE A 256 -21.89 8.08 4.59
N ALA A 257 -22.88 7.53 5.30
CA ALA A 257 -22.95 6.11 5.60
C ALA A 257 -23.22 5.25 4.36
N GLU A 258 -23.92 5.79 3.36
CA GLU A 258 -24.15 5.09 2.09
C GLU A 258 -22.84 4.96 1.29
N GLU A 259 -21.96 5.95 1.39
CA GLU A 259 -20.70 6.00 0.65
C GLU A 259 -19.56 5.23 1.33
N ILE A 260 -19.45 5.31 2.66
CA ILE A 260 -18.30 4.75 3.40
C ILE A 260 -18.67 3.81 4.55
N GLY A 261 -19.94 3.43 4.72
CA GLY A 261 -20.38 2.56 5.81
C GLY A 261 -20.78 3.32 7.08
N VAL A 262 -21.66 2.70 7.87
CA VAL A 262 -22.25 3.30 9.09
C VAL A 262 -21.18 3.54 10.15
N GLU A 263 -20.23 2.61 10.28
CA GLU A 263 -19.13 2.62 11.24
C GLU A 263 -18.13 3.77 11.04
N ASN A 264 -18.14 4.38 9.85
CA ASN A 264 -17.25 5.47 9.45
C ASN A 264 -17.98 6.82 9.41
N CYS A 265 -19.28 6.84 9.68
CA CYS A 265 -20.12 8.03 9.63
C CYS A 265 -20.34 8.62 11.03
N THR A 266 -20.17 9.94 11.17
CA THR A 266 -20.35 10.65 12.45
C THR A 266 -21.63 11.51 12.48
N CYS A 267 -22.59 11.22 11.61
CA CYS A 267 -23.85 11.95 11.56
C CYS A 267 -24.77 11.58 12.73
N ILE A 268 -25.72 12.46 13.07
CA ILE A 268 -26.60 12.29 14.23
C ILE A 268 -27.45 11.01 14.16
N SER A 269 -27.74 10.50 12.96
CA SER A 269 -28.54 9.29 12.78
C SER A 269 -27.80 8.01 13.15
N HIS A 270 -26.47 8.04 13.22
CA HIS A 270 -25.61 6.87 13.42
C HIS A 270 -24.61 7.03 14.58
N ASN A 271 -24.65 8.16 15.30
CA ASN A 271 -23.85 8.46 16.48
C ASN A 271 -24.55 8.05 17.78
#